data_AF-A0A3D3E2K1-F1
#
_entry.id   AF-A0A3D3E2K1-F1
#
_cell.length_a   1.000
_cell.length_b   1.000
_cell.length_c   1.000
_cell.angle_alpha   90.00
_cell.angle_beta   90.00
_cell.angle_gamma   90.00
#
_symmetry.space_group_name_H-M   'P 1'
#
loop_
_entity.id
_entity.type
_entity.pdbx_description
1 polymer ?
#
loop_
_entity_poly.entity_id
_entity_poly.type
_entity_poly.pdbx_seq_one_letter_code
_entity_poly.pdbx_strand_id
1 'polypeptide(L)'
;MNYSKSMIDLISESRRRASSEDKPSIKLANPDVLVELNRIYHKSNDTVLKAIIKETFNLAGEGWPEKLLEPAEEEEGLSNGPRYITKVYRGQTQLVEVAPEGFSESKARSERVYRGQVVA
;
A
#
# COMPACT_ATOMS: atom_id res chain seq x y z
N MET A 1 -14.14 -12.52 13.80
CA MET A 1 -14.67 -11.22 14.27
C MET A 1 -15.92 -10.91 13.47
N ASN A 2 -17.05 -10.63 14.12
CA ASN A 2 -18.28 -10.27 13.40
C ASN A 2 -18.33 -8.75 13.26
N TYR A 3 -18.39 -8.27 12.02
CA TYR A 3 -18.47 -6.83 11.79
C TYR A 3 -19.89 -6.33 12.03
N SER A 4 -20.06 -5.32 12.89
CA SER A 4 -21.34 -4.63 13.04
C SER A 4 -21.67 -3.86 11.76
N LYS A 5 -22.96 -3.60 11.49
CA LYS A 5 -23.38 -2.82 10.31
C LYS A 5 -22.66 -1.46 10.26
N SER A 6 -22.58 -0.75 11.38
CA SER A 6 -21.89 0.54 11.47
C SER A 6 -20.42 0.43 11.09
N MET A 7 -19.72 -0.63 11.54
CA MET A 7 -18.32 -0.85 11.18
C MET A 7 -18.15 -1.16 9.68
N ILE A 8 -19.06 -1.92 9.09
CA ILE A 8 -19.06 -2.21 7.64
C ILE A 8 -19.22 -0.91 6.84
N ASP A 9 -20.13 -0.03 7.27
CA ASP A 9 -20.38 1.25 6.62
C ASP A 9 -19.11 2.14 6.68
N LEU A 10 -18.45 2.23 7.84
CA LEU A 10 -17.19 2.98 8.00
C LEU A 10 -16.01 2.40 7.21
N ILE A 11 -15.88 1.07 7.13
CA ILE A 11 -14.84 0.41 6.31
C ILE A 11 -15.09 0.72 4.83
N SER A 12 -16.35 0.69 4.39
CA SER A 12 -16.73 1.00 3.01
C SER A 12 -16.46 2.46 2.66
N GLU A 13 -16.74 3.38 3.58
CA GLU A 13 -16.44 4.81 3.45
C GLU A 13 -14.93 5.10 3.45
N SER A 14 -14.16 4.39 4.29
CA SER A 14 -12.70 4.45 4.30
C SER A 14 -12.14 4.05 2.94
N ARG A 15 -12.64 2.95 2.37
CA ARG A 15 -12.24 2.47 1.04
C ARG A 15 -12.53 3.48 -0.08
N ARG A 16 -13.63 4.23 0.00
CA ARG A 16 -13.98 5.25 -1.01
C ARG A 16 -12.98 6.40 -1.02
N ARG A 17 -12.49 6.79 0.16
CA ARG A 17 -11.55 7.92 0.35
C ARG A 17 -10.08 7.54 0.20
N ALA A 18 -9.73 6.28 0.44
CA ALA A 18 -8.36 5.81 0.32
C ALA A 18 -7.80 5.94 -1.12
N SER A 19 -6.47 5.97 -1.22
CA SER A 19 -5.75 6.00 -2.49
C SER A 19 -6.06 4.75 -3.33
N SER A 20 -5.90 4.82 -4.65
CA SER A 20 -6.16 3.66 -5.52
C SER A 20 -5.30 2.43 -5.20
N GLU A 21 -4.11 2.63 -4.63
CA GLU A 21 -3.19 1.57 -4.22
C GLU A 21 -3.67 0.81 -2.98
N ASP A 22 -4.31 1.51 -2.05
CA ASP A 22 -4.73 0.94 -0.76
C ASP A 22 -6.18 0.37 -0.80
N LYS A 23 -6.97 0.70 -1.84
CA LYS A 23 -8.35 0.19 -2.01
C LYS A 23 -8.49 -1.35 -2.01
N PRO A 24 -7.54 -2.14 -2.54
CA PRO A 24 -7.62 -3.60 -2.51
C PRO A 24 -7.41 -4.20 -1.10
N SER A 25 -6.66 -3.52 -0.22
CA SER A 25 -6.39 -4.01 1.14
C SER A 25 -7.57 -3.76 2.08
N ILE A 26 -8.31 -2.67 1.86
CA ILE A 26 -9.56 -2.35 2.58
C ILE A 26 -10.75 -3.15 1.99
N LYS A 27 -10.83 -4.45 2.25
CA LYS A 27 -11.95 -5.31 1.82
C LYS A 27 -12.44 -6.19 2.97
N LEU A 28 -13.76 -6.34 3.14
CA LEU A 28 -14.32 -7.16 4.25
C LEU A 28 -13.90 -8.64 4.22
N ALA A 29 -13.50 -9.14 3.05
CA ALA A 29 -12.97 -10.49 2.90
C ALA A 29 -11.53 -10.65 3.44
N ASN A 30 -10.84 -9.54 3.70
CA ASN A 30 -9.51 -9.56 4.30
C ASN A 30 -9.65 -9.67 5.83
N PRO A 31 -9.10 -10.72 6.47
CA PRO A 31 -9.11 -10.82 7.93
C PRO A 31 -8.31 -9.68 8.59
N ASP A 32 -7.33 -9.11 7.88
CA ASP A 32 -6.37 -8.13 8.42
C ASP A 32 -6.74 -6.68 8.09
N VAL A 33 -8.00 -6.40 7.75
CA VAL A 33 -8.47 -5.03 7.38
C VAL A 33 -8.10 -3.98 8.43
N LEU A 34 -8.27 -4.29 9.71
CA LEU A 34 -7.97 -3.32 10.77
C LEU A 34 -6.47 -3.00 10.83
N VAL A 35 -5.60 -3.98 10.58
CA VAL A 35 -4.15 -3.77 10.52
C VAL A 35 -3.77 -2.91 9.32
N GLU A 36 -4.38 -3.19 8.16
CA GLU A 36 -4.21 -2.38 6.96
C GLU A 36 -4.70 -0.93 7.15
N LEU A 37 -5.86 -0.75 7.80
CA LEU A 37 -6.37 0.57 8.16
C LEU A 37 -5.42 1.30 9.13
N ASN A 38 -4.74 0.59 10.04
CA ASN A 38 -3.72 1.19 10.89
C ASN A 38 -2.54 1.73 10.06
N ARG A 39 -2.01 0.93 9.13
CA ARG A 39 -0.94 1.38 8.22
C ARG A 39 -1.37 2.60 7.40
N ILE A 40 -2.60 2.58 6.87
CA ILE A 40 -3.16 3.70 6.09
C ILE A 40 -3.36 4.93 6.96
N TYR A 41 -3.73 4.77 8.23
CA TYR A 41 -3.86 5.87 9.18
C TYR A 41 -2.54 6.63 9.35
N HIS A 42 -1.41 5.94 9.51
CA HIS A 42 -0.11 6.58 9.66
C HIS A 42 0.43 7.15 8.33
N LYS A 43 0.18 6.48 7.19
CA LYS A 43 0.64 6.93 5.86
C LYS A 43 -0.18 8.11 5.30
N SER A 44 -1.46 8.22 5.67
CA SER A 44 -2.36 9.22 5.08
C SER A 44 -2.18 10.62 5.68
N ASN A 45 -2.39 11.66 4.87
CA ASN A 45 -2.53 13.05 5.33
C ASN A 45 -3.99 13.52 5.35
N ASP A 46 -4.95 12.70 4.90
CA ASP A 46 -6.37 13.04 4.91
C ASP A 46 -6.95 12.95 6.32
N THR A 47 -7.39 14.09 6.84
CA THR A 47 -8.00 14.24 8.17
C THR A 47 -9.34 13.50 8.29
N VAL A 48 -10.12 13.45 7.21
CA VAL A 48 -11.43 12.79 7.20
C VAL A 48 -11.24 11.28 7.23
N LEU A 49 -10.34 10.75 6.40
CA LEU A 49 -9.99 9.33 6.44
C LEU A 49 -9.47 8.91 7.83
N LYS A 50 -8.59 9.72 8.43
CA LYS A 50 -8.10 9.48 9.80
C LYS A 50 -9.21 9.44 10.83
N ALA A 51 -10.21 10.32 10.73
CA ALA A 51 -11.34 10.35 11.65
C ALA A 51 -12.21 9.08 11.52
N ILE A 52 -12.50 8.65 10.29
CA ILE A 52 -13.29 7.42 10.02
C ILE A 52 -12.56 6.19 10.56
N ILE A 53 -11.23 6.12 10.39
CA ILE A 53 -10.43 5.00 10.91
C ILE A 53 -10.49 4.99 12.45
N LYS A 54 -10.34 6.14 13.11
CA LYS A 54 -10.50 6.24 14.57
C LYS A 54 -11.86 5.74 15.04
N GLU A 55 -12.94 6.16 14.37
CA GLU A 55 -14.29 5.71 14.70
C GLU A 55 -14.45 4.19 14.49
N THR A 56 -13.90 3.66 13.39
CA THR A 56 -13.87 2.21 13.12
C THR A 56 -13.18 1.44 14.24
N PHE A 57 -12.05 1.96 14.73
CA PHE A 57 -11.28 1.34 15.81
C PHE A 57 -11.99 1.41 17.16
N ASN A 58 -12.72 2.50 17.42
CA ASN A 58 -13.58 2.58 18.61
C ASN A 58 -14.71 1.54 18.58
N LEU A 59 -15.28 1.27 17.40
CA LEU A 59 -16.30 0.22 17.24
C LEU A 59 -15.74 -1.20 17.29
N ALA A 60 -14.45 -1.38 16.97
CA ALA A 60 -13.78 -2.68 17.00
C ALA A 60 -13.58 -3.22 18.43
N GLY A 61 -13.63 -2.35 19.44
CA GLY A 61 -13.57 -2.70 20.86
C GLY A 61 -12.22 -2.40 21.52
N GLU A 62 -12.05 -2.92 22.73
CA GLU A 62 -10.91 -2.65 23.60
C GLU A 62 -9.56 -3.07 22.98
N GLY A 63 -8.52 -2.27 23.22
CA GLY A 63 -7.16 -2.49 22.69
C GLY A 63 -6.94 -2.06 21.24
N TRP A 64 -7.98 -1.81 20.43
CA TRP A 64 -7.79 -1.28 19.07
C TRP A 64 -7.42 0.21 19.06
N PRO A 65 -8.14 1.13 19.71
CA PRO A 65 -7.80 2.55 19.69
C PRO A 65 -6.37 2.85 20.17
N GLU A 66 -5.86 2.06 21.11
CA GLU A 66 -4.49 2.16 21.65
C GLU A 66 -3.43 1.85 20.59
N LYS A 67 -3.70 0.91 19.67
CA LYS A 67 -2.80 0.58 18.54
C LYS A 67 -2.64 1.70 17.52
N LEU A 68 -3.48 2.75 17.57
CA LEU A 68 -3.31 3.95 16.73
C LEU A 68 -2.33 4.96 17.35
N LEU A 69 -2.02 4.82 18.65
CA LEU A 69 -1.08 5.69 19.37
C LEU A 69 0.35 5.25 19.17
N GLU A 70 0.56 3.94 19.12
CA GLU A 70 1.83 3.35 18.72
C GLU A 70 1.98 3.56 17.21
N PRO A 71 3.05 4.24 16.74
CA PRO A 71 3.33 4.24 15.31
C PRO A 71 3.42 2.76 14.92
N ALA A 72 2.57 2.33 13.98
CA ALA A 72 2.69 1.00 13.41
C ALA A 72 4.16 0.83 13.09
N GLU A 73 4.85 -0.07 13.81
CA GLU A 73 6.25 -0.39 13.54
C GLU A 73 6.24 -0.70 12.06
N GLU A 74 6.81 0.23 11.28
CA GLU A 74 7.09 -0.05 9.90
C GLU A 74 7.91 -1.33 10.00
N GLU A 75 7.44 -2.42 9.38
CA GLU A 75 8.34 -3.48 9.00
C GLU A 75 9.34 -2.88 7.98
N GLU A 76 10.17 -1.93 8.43
CA GLU A 76 11.40 -1.44 7.81
C GLU A 76 12.38 -2.60 7.60
N GLY A 77 12.09 -3.79 8.13
CA GLY A 77 12.78 -5.04 7.83
C GLY A 77 12.39 -5.74 6.52
N LEU A 78 11.32 -5.34 5.82
CA LEU A 78 10.88 -5.99 4.57
C LEU A 78 10.95 -5.07 3.33
N SER A 79 11.25 -3.79 3.49
CA SER A 79 11.36 -2.83 2.38
C SER A 79 12.67 -2.91 1.59
N ASN A 80 13.67 -3.66 2.07
CA ASN A 80 14.91 -3.95 1.33
C ASN A 80 14.88 -5.27 0.56
N GLY A 81 13.74 -5.97 0.58
CA GLY A 81 13.55 -7.22 -0.15
C GLY A 81 13.12 -6.97 -1.61
N PRO A 82 13.55 -7.80 -2.56
CA PRO A 82 13.07 -7.72 -3.93
C PRO A 82 11.55 -7.92 -4.03
N ARG A 83 10.86 -6.98 -4.68
CA ARG A 83 9.40 -7.06 -4.88
C ARG A 83 9.11 -7.92 -6.11
N TYR A 84 8.49 -9.08 -5.92
CA TYR A 84 8.12 -9.94 -7.05
C TYR A 84 6.76 -9.56 -7.65
N ILE A 85 6.68 -9.44 -8.98
CA ILE A 85 5.45 -9.23 -9.74
C ILE A 85 5.24 -10.40 -10.70
N THR A 86 4.05 -11.01 -10.64
CA THR A 86 3.64 -12.06 -11.59
C THR A 86 3.17 -11.41 -12.90
N LYS A 87 3.92 -11.61 -13.99
CA LYS A 87 3.52 -11.21 -15.34
C LYS A 87 2.99 -12.41 -16.09
N VAL A 88 1.83 -12.26 -16.74
CA VAL A 88 1.25 -13.29 -17.61
C VAL A 88 1.47 -12.87 -19.05
N TYR A 89 2.25 -13.66 -19.79
CA TYR A 89 2.45 -13.45 -21.23
C TYR A 89 2.03 -14.70 -22.00
N ARG A 90 1.07 -14.55 -22.93
CA ARG A 90 0.58 -15.63 -23.81
C ARG A 90 0.26 -16.94 -23.08
N GLY A 91 -0.34 -16.86 -21.89
CA GLY A 91 -0.74 -18.01 -21.08
C GLY A 91 0.36 -18.59 -20.17
N GLN A 92 1.58 -18.06 -20.21
CA GLN A 92 2.66 -18.44 -19.30
C GLN A 92 2.82 -17.40 -18.18
N THR A 93 2.84 -17.86 -16.93
CA THR A 93 3.12 -17.05 -15.75
C THR A 93 4.62 -17.00 -15.49
N GLN A 94 5.16 -15.79 -15.35
CA GLN A 94 6.55 -15.56 -14.94
C GLN A 94 6.57 -14.71 -13.67
N LEU A 95 7.37 -15.13 -12.69
CA LEU A 95 7.66 -14.35 -11.49
C LEU A 95 8.85 -13.44 -11.81
N VAL A 96 8.64 -12.12 -11.85
CA VAL A 96 9.67 -11.15 -12.19
C VAL A 96 9.99 -10.30 -10.97
N GLU A 97 11.27 -10.23 -10.62
CA GLU A 97 11.79 -9.33 -9.59
C GLU A 97 11.75 -7.88 -10.08
N VAL A 98 11.12 -7.00 -9.30
CA VAL A 98 11.00 -5.58 -9.58
C VAL A 98 11.71 -4.83 -8.44
N ALA A 99 12.74 -4.08 -8.81
CA ALA A 99 13.45 -3.21 -7.88
C ALA A 99 12.50 -2.15 -7.30
N PRO A 100 12.66 -1.78 -6.02
CA PRO A 100 11.83 -0.74 -5.40
C PRO A 100 11.97 0.60 -6.15
N GLU A 101 10.86 1.30 -6.33
CA GLU A 101 10.84 2.64 -6.94
C GLU A 101 11.62 3.60 -6.03
N GLY A 102 12.82 3.98 -6.49
CA GLY A 102 13.75 4.80 -5.71
C GLY A 102 15.20 4.67 -6.16
N PHE A 103 15.58 3.57 -6.82
CA PHE A 103 16.85 3.50 -7.54
C PHE A 103 16.75 4.27 -8.86
N SER A 104 16.95 5.59 -8.79
CA SER A 104 17.40 6.34 -9.96
C SER A 104 18.83 5.91 -10.27
N GLU A 105 18.98 4.74 -10.89
CA GLU A 105 20.19 4.46 -11.64
C GLU A 105 20.24 5.55 -12.70
N SER A 106 21.17 6.49 -12.56
CA SER A 106 21.38 7.58 -13.49
C SER A 106 21.45 6.99 -14.88
N LYS A 107 20.36 7.08 -15.66
CA LYS A 107 20.35 6.59 -17.04
C LYS A 107 21.51 7.29 -17.73
N ALA A 108 22.57 6.53 -17.97
CA ALA A 108 23.67 6.99 -18.80
C ALA A 108 23.03 7.47 -20.10
N ARG A 109 23.24 8.76 -20.42
CA ARG A 109 22.65 9.34 -21.63
C ARG A 109 23.14 8.50 -22.81
N SER A 110 22.21 7.91 -23.54
CA SER A 110 22.55 7.15 -24.74
C SER A 110 23.15 8.12 -25.76
N GLU A 111 24.44 7.95 -26.07
CA GLU A 111 25.13 8.73 -27.08
C GLU A 111 24.60 8.38 -28.48
N ARG A 112 24.36 9.39 -29.33
CA ARG A 112 23.92 9.14 -30.72
C ARG A 112 25.12 8.76 -31.55
N VAL A 113 25.06 7.64 -32.25
CA VAL A 113 26.14 7.21 -33.17
C VAL A 113 25.68 7.39 -34.61
N TYR A 114 26.46 8.11 -35.42
CA TYR A 114 26.26 8.23 -36.86
C TYR A 114 27.51 7.74 -37.61
N ARG A 115 27.33 6.77 -38.51
CA ARG A 115 28.41 6.19 -39.33
C ARG A 115 29.65 5.75 -38.51
N GLY A 116 29.42 5.17 -37.34
CA GLY A 116 30.48 4.69 -36.45
C GLY A 116 31.17 5.77 -35.61
N GLN A 117 30.72 7.02 -35.66
CA GLN A 117 31.21 8.09 -34.78
C GLN A 117 30.12 8.53 -33.81
N VAL A 118 30.53 8.77 -32.56
CA VAL A 118 29.69 9.39 -31.54
C VAL A 118 29.46 10.85 -31.91
N VAL A 119 28.20 11.26 -31.96
CA VAL A 119 27.74 12.63 -32.24
C VAL A 119 27.05 13.16 -30.98
N ALA A 120 27.50 14.33 -30.52
CA ALA A 120 26.95 15.03 -29.36
C ALA A 120 25.54 15.60 -29.64
#